data_AF-A0A843HE82-F1
#
_entry.id   AF-A0A843HE82-F1
#
_cell.length_a   1.000
_cell.length_b   1.000
_cell.length_c   1.000
_cell.angle_alpha   90.00
_cell.angle_beta   90.00
_cell.angle_gamma   90.00
#
_symmetry.space_group_name_H-M   'P 1'
#
loop_
_entity.id
_entity.type
_entity.pdbx_description
1 polymer ?
#
loop_
_entity_poly.entity_id
_entity_poly.type
_entity_poly.pdbx_seq_one_letter_code
_entity_poly.pdbx_strand_id
1 'polypeptide(L)'
;MIKELKELKHCKASYRINYLLIPVSNFPINKRGAIAFNKIYLWLKKQNLYKLKRTRSGGIENGSHMKVPAWDVRANKYCVEITAILEGFAWRIQFRTETPKKLSGRTAFTKFKRLLLKDGIDLEKFAIDNGPEVKKEIEPYIVKVNHKFYIDKIFSNAHHIDFHSSFSAGLANTHPEFRPTLEKVFRDREKDEMNKHILNFSIGFLQSISGCNARWAHLSKDAIKDNNDRVRNLALEVENSGRKVLVFNTDGFWYDGPIYHGKGEGSGLGEWHNDHVNCKFRMSSAGVYEYIEKGEYFPVVRGIPNDTKLSWEWGDIYTKKAVPDIFTFTEEEGVKLNG
;
A
#
# COMPACT_ATOMS: atom_id res chain seq x y z
N MET A 1 -15.76 -35.83 -8.14
CA MET A 1 -15.06 -34.54 -7.92
C MET A 1 -15.00 -33.70 -9.21
N ILE A 2 -15.23 -32.38 -9.16
CA ILE A 2 -15.10 -31.49 -10.34
C ILE A 2 -13.65 -31.25 -10.76
N LYS A 3 -13.43 -30.91 -12.03
CA LYS A 3 -12.10 -30.66 -12.62
C LYS A 3 -11.35 -29.55 -11.88
N GLU A 4 -12.03 -28.45 -11.59
CA GLU A 4 -11.45 -27.27 -10.94
C GLU A 4 -10.83 -27.61 -9.58
N LEU A 5 -11.45 -28.50 -8.82
CA LEU A 5 -10.96 -28.86 -7.48
C LEU A 5 -9.68 -29.70 -7.56
N LYS A 6 -9.55 -30.56 -8.59
CA LYS A 6 -8.36 -31.40 -8.80
C LYS A 6 -7.11 -30.60 -9.14
N GLU A 7 -7.28 -29.44 -9.77
CA GLU A 7 -6.19 -28.54 -10.18
C GLU A 7 -5.68 -27.64 -9.04
N LEU A 8 -6.41 -27.57 -7.91
CA LEU A 8 -6.01 -26.76 -6.75
C LEU A 8 -4.99 -27.49 -5.88
N LYS A 9 -4.25 -26.69 -5.09
CA LYS A 9 -3.31 -27.21 -4.10
C LYS A 9 -4.07 -28.04 -3.07
N HIS A 10 -3.55 -29.22 -2.77
CA HIS A 10 -4.13 -30.15 -1.81
C HIS A 10 -3.04 -31.00 -1.15
N CYS A 11 -3.39 -31.65 -0.04
CA CYS A 11 -2.55 -32.64 0.60
C CYS A 11 -3.36 -33.91 0.92
N LYS A 12 -2.68 -35.03 1.17
CA LYS A 12 -3.35 -36.24 1.66
C LYS A 12 -3.99 -35.96 3.03
N ALA A 13 -5.21 -36.44 3.20
CA ALA A 13 -5.91 -36.42 4.47
C ALA A 13 -5.33 -37.50 5.40
N SER A 14 -4.61 -37.09 6.44
CA SER A 14 -4.18 -38.00 7.50
C SER A 14 -5.34 -38.29 8.47
N TYR A 15 -5.19 -39.32 9.31
CA TYR A 15 -6.18 -39.63 10.36
C TYR A 15 -6.41 -38.45 11.33
N ARG A 16 -5.44 -37.55 11.50
CA ARG A 16 -5.58 -36.29 12.24
C ARG A 16 -5.16 -35.12 11.36
N ILE A 17 -6.08 -34.59 10.58
CA ILE A 17 -5.77 -33.46 9.69
C ILE A 17 -5.48 -32.21 10.53
N ASN A 18 -4.24 -31.73 10.40
CA ASN A 18 -3.87 -30.41 10.90
C ASN A 18 -4.25 -29.36 9.86
N TYR A 19 -5.25 -28.54 10.19
CA TYR A 19 -5.73 -27.44 9.35
C TYR A 19 -4.61 -26.51 8.84
N LEU A 20 -3.57 -26.26 9.65
CA LEU A 20 -2.46 -25.38 9.28
C LEU A 20 -1.54 -25.97 8.21
N LEU A 21 -1.54 -27.30 8.04
CA LEU A 21 -0.72 -27.99 7.05
C LEU A 21 -1.44 -28.18 5.71
N ILE A 22 -2.74 -27.86 5.63
CA ILE A 22 -3.47 -27.91 4.36
C ILE A 22 -3.01 -26.74 3.50
N PRO A 23 -2.46 -26.98 2.29
CA PRO A 23 -1.99 -25.90 1.43
C PRO A 23 -3.16 -25.04 0.94
N VAL A 24 -2.90 -23.74 0.80
CA VAL A 24 -3.94 -22.75 0.44
C VAL A 24 -3.90 -22.43 -1.04
N SER A 25 -5.04 -22.58 -1.71
CA SER A 25 -5.31 -22.01 -3.03
C SER A 25 -6.06 -20.69 -2.90
N ASN A 26 -5.50 -19.60 -3.42
CA ASN A 26 -6.10 -18.27 -3.39
C ASN A 26 -6.75 -17.94 -4.75
N PHE A 27 -7.98 -17.46 -4.71
CA PHE A 27 -8.64 -16.77 -5.81
C PHE A 27 -8.58 -15.26 -5.58
N PRO A 28 -8.22 -14.46 -6.60
CA PRO A 28 -8.13 -13.01 -6.47
C PRO A 28 -9.51 -12.38 -6.27
N ILE A 29 -9.58 -11.26 -5.56
CA ILE A 29 -10.82 -10.46 -5.42
C ILE A 29 -11.11 -9.71 -6.71
N ASN A 30 -11.75 -10.40 -7.65
CA ASN A 30 -12.32 -9.86 -8.86
C ASN A 30 -13.45 -10.78 -9.36
N LYS A 31 -14.18 -10.35 -10.40
CA LYS A 31 -15.29 -11.13 -10.98
C LYS A 31 -14.88 -12.55 -11.39
N ARG A 32 -13.71 -12.72 -12.02
CA ARG A 32 -13.22 -14.04 -12.46
C ARG A 32 -12.93 -14.96 -11.27
N GLY A 33 -12.30 -14.44 -10.23
CA GLY A 33 -12.04 -15.17 -8.99
C GLY A 33 -13.33 -15.56 -8.27
N ALA A 34 -14.31 -14.66 -8.22
CA ALA A 34 -15.63 -14.94 -7.62
C ALA A 34 -16.38 -16.06 -8.37
N ILE A 35 -16.38 -16.02 -9.71
CA ILE A 35 -16.98 -17.07 -10.54
C ILE A 35 -16.33 -18.44 -10.27
N ALA A 36 -14.99 -18.49 -10.27
CA ALA A 36 -14.27 -19.73 -10.05
C ALA A 36 -14.48 -20.29 -8.63
N PHE A 37 -14.46 -19.43 -7.62
CA PHE A 37 -14.75 -19.79 -6.23
C PHE A 37 -16.18 -20.31 -6.07
N ASN A 38 -17.17 -19.59 -6.61
CA ASN A 38 -18.58 -19.97 -6.52
C ASN A 38 -18.87 -21.29 -7.22
N LYS A 39 -18.19 -21.60 -8.32
CA LYS A 39 -18.33 -22.90 -9.00
C LYS A 39 -18.01 -24.06 -8.05
N ILE A 40 -16.95 -23.94 -7.25
CA ILE A 40 -16.55 -24.95 -6.26
C ILE A 40 -17.53 -24.96 -5.08
N TYR A 41 -17.86 -23.77 -4.55
CA TYR A 41 -18.80 -23.60 -3.44
C TYR A 41 -20.15 -24.26 -3.72
N LEU A 42 -20.78 -23.89 -4.84
CA LEU A 42 -22.10 -24.37 -5.23
C LEU A 42 -22.08 -25.86 -5.57
N TRP A 43 -20.97 -26.37 -6.12
CA TRP A 43 -20.82 -27.81 -6.32
C TRP A 43 -20.81 -28.56 -4.99
N LEU A 44 -19.98 -28.14 -4.02
CA LEU A 44 -19.91 -28.74 -2.68
C LEU A 44 -21.24 -28.66 -1.94
N LYS A 45 -21.94 -27.53 -2.01
CA LYS A 45 -23.26 -27.33 -1.40
C LYS A 45 -24.32 -28.31 -1.92
N LYS A 46 -24.22 -28.70 -3.19
CA LYS A 46 -25.12 -29.70 -3.82
C LYS A 46 -24.73 -31.14 -3.47
N GLN A 47 -23.52 -31.37 -2.97
CA GLN A 47 -23.11 -32.70 -2.53
C GLN A 47 -23.69 -32.95 -1.14
N ASN A 48 -24.30 -34.12 -0.91
CA ASN A 48 -24.82 -34.52 0.40
C ASN A 48 -23.67 -34.94 1.34
N LEU A 49 -22.84 -33.96 1.73
CA LEU A 49 -21.61 -34.14 2.51
C LEU A 49 -21.82 -33.75 3.96
N TYR A 50 -20.99 -34.30 4.84
CA TYR A 50 -20.98 -33.87 6.24
C TYR A 50 -20.41 -32.45 6.37
N LYS A 51 -20.91 -31.71 7.37
CA LYS A 51 -20.36 -30.39 7.72
C LYS A 51 -19.17 -30.56 8.65
N LEU A 52 -18.02 -29.98 8.28
CA LEU A 52 -16.86 -29.93 9.17
C LEU A 52 -17.18 -29.05 10.38
N LYS A 53 -16.80 -29.53 11.56
CA LYS A 53 -16.88 -28.76 12.79
C LYS A 53 -15.53 -28.16 13.14
N ARG A 54 -15.54 -26.99 13.78
CA ARG A 54 -14.34 -26.22 14.11
C ARG A 54 -14.16 -26.09 15.61
N THR A 55 -12.91 -26.05 16.04
CA THR A 55 -12.55 -25.63 17.39
C THR A 55 -12.75 -24.12 17.56
N ARG A 56 -12.80 -23.63 18.80
CA ARG A 56 -12.83 -22.19 19.10
C ARG A 56 -11.64 -21.42 18.51
N SER A 57 -10.47 -22.07 18.38
CA SER A 57 -9.26 -21.51 17.75
C SER A 57 -9.28 -21.57 16.21
N GLY A 58 -10.35 -22.09 15.60
CA GLY A 58 -10.54 -22.13 14.16
C GLY A 58 -9.90 -23.34 13.44
N GLY A 59 -9.33 -24.29 14.18
CA GLY A 59 -8.87 -25.59 13.68
C GLY A 59 -10.05 -26.54 13.40
N ILE A 60 -9.77 -27.71 12.82
CA ILE A 60 -10.77 -28.77 12.60
C ILE A 60 -10.96 -29.55 13.90
N GLU A 61 -12.21 -29.75 14.35
CA GLU A 61 -12.52 -30.45 15.59
C GLU A 61 -12.12 -31.94 15.51
N ASN A 62 -11.60 -32.49 16.62
CA ASN A 62 -11.27 -33.92 16.67
C ASN A 62 -12.55 -34.76 16.48
N GLY A 63 -12.50 -35.73 15.56
CA GLY A 63 -13.64 -36.58 15.20
C GLY A 63 -14.51 -36.07 14.05
N SER A 64 -14.46 -34.78 13.67
CA SER A 64 -15.22 -34.29 12.51
C SER A 64 -14.70 -34.87 11.19
N HIS A 65 -13.39 -35.15 11.12
CA HIS A 65 -12.72 -35.79 9.99
C HIS A 65 -13.00 -37.31 9.91
N MET A 66 -13.59 -37.94 10.93
CA MET A 66 -14.05 -39.33 10.82
C MET A 66 -15.37 -39.45 10.06
N LYS A 67 -16.06 -38.31 9.83
CA LYS A 67 -17.26 -38.22 9.01
C LYS A 67 -16.92 -37.67 7.62
N VAL A 68 -15.97 -38.29 6.94
CA VAL A 68 -15.63 -37.95 5.55
C VAL A 68 -16.52 -38.73 4.57
N PRO A 69 -16.87 -38.16 3.40
CA PRO A 69 -16.47 -36.85 2.89
C PRO A 69 -17.17 -35.67 3.58
N ALA A 70 -16.44 -34.58 3.81
CA ALA A 70 -16.93 -33.41 4.57
C ALA A 70 -16.40 -32.07 4.06
N TRP A 71 -17.12 -30.99 4.35
CA TRP A 71 -16.68 -29.64 4.02
C TRP A 71 -17.26 -28.58 4.97
N ASP A 72 -16.68 -27.38 4.97
CA ASP A 72 -17.29 -26.17 5.50
C ASP A 72 -16.88 -24.93 4.71
N VAL A 73 -17.58 -23.83 5.00
CA VAL A 73 -17.27 -22.49 4.52
C VAL A 73 -17.27 -21.52 5.69
N ARG A 74 -16.34 -20.56 5.69
CA ARG A 74 -16.30 -19.45 6.64
C ARG A 74 -16.15 -18.15 5.89
N ALA A 75 -16.95 -17.16 6.27
CA ALA A 75 -16.79 -15.79 5.81
C ALA A 75 -16.42 -14.90 7.00
N ASN A 76 -15.39 -14.07 6.80
CA ASN A 76 -15.08 -12.95 7.69
C ASN A 76 -14.86 -11.70 6.83
N LYS A 77 -14.63 -10.55 7.49
CA LYS A 77 -14.44 -9.24 6.82
C LYS A 77 -13.37 -9.25 5.72
N TYR A 78 -12.40 -10.16 5.77
CA TYR A 78 -11.22 -10.16 4.91
C TYR A 78 -11.14 -11.35 3.97
N CYS A 79 -11.93 -12.41 4.19
CA CYS A 79 -11.77 -13.68 3.49
C CYS A 79 -13.04 -14.53 3.54
N VAL A 80 -13.34 -15.18 2.42
CA VAL A 80 -14.21 -16.36 2.38
C VAL A 80 -13.34 -17.59 2.15
N GLU A 81 -13.43 -18.59 3.02
CA GLU A 81 -12.62 -19.79 2.97
C GLU A 81 -13.49 -21.04 2.96
N ILE A 82 -13.22 -21.94 2.01
CA ILE A 82 -13.73 -23.31 2.00
C ILE A 82 -12.64 -24.24 2.52
N THR A 83 -13.01 -25.19 3.37
CA THR A 83 -12.20 -26.39 3.61
C THR A 83 -13.01 -27.61 3.21
N ALA A 84 -12.41 -28.50 2.42
CA ALA A 84 -13.05 -29.72 1.95
C ALA A 84 -12.12 -30.92 2.18
N ILE A 85 -12.69 -32.04 2.60
CA ILE A 85 -12.01 -33.34 2.71
C ILE A 85 -12.81 -34.35 1.90
N LEU A 86 -12.26 -34.76 0.76
CA LEU A 86 -12.91 -35.64 -0.21
C LEU A 86 -11.90 -36.68 -0.71
N GLU A 87 -12.33 -37.93 -0.89
CA GLU A 87 -11.54 -38.97 -1.57
C GLU A 87 -10.10 -39.12 -1.00
N GLY A 88 -9.92 -38.92 0.32
CA GLY A 88 -8.61 -39.04 0.98
C GLY A 88 -7.68 -37.83 0.83
N PHE A 89 -8.19 -36.70 0.35
CA PHE A 89 -7.44 -35.45 0.20
C PHE A 89 -8.13 -34.29 0.91
N ALA A 90 -7.35 -33.26 1.24
CA ALA A 90 -7.81 -32.04 1.89
C ALA A 90 -7.42 -30.79 1.08
N TRP A 91 -8.38 -29.88 0.93
CA TRP A 91 -8.23 -28.60 0.25
C TRP A 91 -8.56 -27.45 1.19
N ARG A 92 -7.85 -26.35 1.01
CA ARG A 92 -8.16 -25.06 1.63
C ARG A 92 -8.16 -23.99 0.55
N ILE A 93 -9.31 -23.37 0.34
CA ILE A 93 -9.58 -22.51 -0.80
C ILE A 93 -10.05 -21.17 -0.28
N GLN A 94 -9.38 -20.08 -0.66
CA GLN A 94 -9.69 -18.74 -0.19
C GLN A 94 -10.08 -17.83 -1.34
N PHE A 95 -11.19 -17.12 -1.20
CA PHE A 95 -11.44 -15.87 -1.91
C PHE A 95 -11.03 -14.73 -0.96
N ARG A 96 -9.85 -14.15 -1.24
CA ARG A 96 -9.19 -13.19 -0.37
C ARG A 96 -8.37 -12.24 -1.24
N THR A 97 -8.24 -10.99 -0.83
CA THR A 97 -7.18 -10.16 -1.39
C THR A 97 -5.87 -10.87 -1.06
N GLU A 98 -5.04 -11.12 -2.07
CA GLU A 98 -3.63 -11.30 -1.77
C GLU A 98 -3.24 -10.07 -0.99
N THR A 99 -3.05 -10.25 0.31
CA THR A 99 -2.41 -9.22 1.09
C THR A 99 -0.97 -9.48 0.72
N PRO A 100 -0.32 -8.66 -0.14
CA PRO A 100 1.13 -8.69 -0.17
C PRO A 100 1.57 -8.66 1.29
N LYS A 101 2.61 -9.41 1.66
CA LYS A 101 3.17 -9.34 3.02
C LYS A 101 3.61 -7.90 3.24
N LYS A 102 2.68 -7.02 3.62
CA LYS A 102 2.91 -5.61 3.81
C LYS A 102 3.75 -5.55 5.05
N LEU A 103 5.03 -5.29 4.85
CA LEU A 103 5.92 -4.95 5.93
C LEU A 103 5.30 -3.79 6.70
N SER A 104 4.98 -4.05 7.96
CA SER A 104 4.30 -3.06 8.78
C SER A 104 5.25 -1.90 9.10
N GLY A 105 4.72 -0.69 9.28
CA GLY A 105 5.53 0.45 9.73
C GLY A 105 6.30 0.15 11.01
N ARG A 106 5.74 -0.67 11.92
CA ARG A 106 6.43 -1.14 13.14
C ARG A 106 7.66 -2.00 12.83
N THR A 107 7.56 -2.88 11.84
CA THR A 107 8.68 -3.74 11.42
C THR A 107 9.80 -2.90 10.81
N ALA A 108 9.46 -2.00 9.89
CA ALA A 108 10.41 -1.08 9.27
C ALA A 108 11.11 -0.22 10.34
N PHE A 109 10.34 0.39 11.24
CA PHE A 109 10.85 1.20 12.35
C PHE A 109 11.76 0.42 13.30
N THR A 110 11.40 -0.82 13.65
CA THR A 110 12.25 -1.67 14.51
C THR A 110 13.60 -1.96 13.85
N LYS A 111 13.63 -2.19 12.54
CA LYS A 111 14.89 -2.36 11.81
C LYS A 111 15.67 -1.05 11.75
N PHE A 112 15.01 0.07 11.49
CA PHE A 112 15.62 1.40 11.51
C PHE A 112 16.32 1.69 12.85
N LYS A 113 15.63 1.52 13.98
CA LYS A 113 16.20 1.70 15.33
C LYS A 113 17.44 0.81 15.56
N ARG A 114 17.44 -0.43 15.08
CA ARG A 114 18.62 -1.32 15.17
C ARG A 114 19.79 -0.85 14.31
N LEU A 115 19.53 -0.28 13.13
CA LEU A 115 20.57 0.27 12.27
C LEU A 115 21.19 1.52 12.90
N LEU A 116 20.36 2.42 13.42
CA LEU A 116 20.83 3.59 14.18
C LEU A 116 21.71 3.18 15.36
N LEU A 117 21.26 2.22 16.17
CA LEU A 117 22.03 1.76 17.32
C LEU A 117 23.39 1.16 16.93
N LYS A 118 23.47 0.45 15.80
CA LYS A 118 24.73 -0.09 15.27
C LYS A 118 25.70 1.01 14.86
N ASP A 119 25.17 2.15 14.41
CA ASP A 119 25.94 3.34 14.04
C ASP A 119 26.12 4.29 15.24
N GLY A 120 25.83 3.84 16.47
CA GLY A 120 26.05 4.58 17.72
C GLY A 120 24.93 5.56 18.12
N ILE A 121 23.83 5.58 17.37
CA ILE A 121 22.69 6.49 17.58
C ILE A 121 21.61 5.76 18.37
N ASP A 122 21.54 6.06 19.67
CA ASP A 122 20.47 5.55 20.52
C ASP A 122 19.24 6.45 20.45
N LEU A 123 18.23 6.00 19.70
CA LEU A 123 16.98 6.72 19.50
C LEU A 123 16.23 7.01 20.81
N GLU A 124 16.40 6.21 21.88
CA GLU A 124 15.73 6.48 23.16
C GLU A 124 16.23 7.79 23.80
N LYS A 125 17.45 8.24 23.50
CA LYS A 125 17.98 9.52 23.99
C LYS A 125 17.24 10.74 23.44
N PHE A 126 16.51 10.56 22.34
CA PHE A 126 15.68 11.59 21.74
C PHE A 126 14.22 11.50 22.24
N ALA A 127 13.86 10.53 23.08
CA ALA A 127 12.46 10.38 23.48
C ALA A 127 11.96 11.59 24.30
N ILE A 128 10.75 12.07 23.97
CA ILE A 128 10.05 13.14 24.68
C ILE A 128 8.78 12.61 25.35
N ASP A 129 8.40 13.22 26.46
CA ASP A 129 7.22 12.83 27.25
C ASP A 129 5.92 13.43 26.71
N ASN A 130 5.96 14.66 26.19
CA ASN A 130 4.83 15.39 25.60
C ASN A 130 4.62 15.09 24.09
N GLY A 131 4.94 13.86 23.67
CA GLY A 131 4.83 13.42 22.28
C GLY A 131 3.46 13.63 21.63
N PRO A 132 2.34 13.27 22.31
CA PRO A 132 0.99 13.49 21.78
C PRO A 132 0.63 14.95 21.52
N GLU A 133 1.17 15.88 22.31
CA GLU A 133 0.98 17.34 22.13
C GLU A 133 1.76 17.82 20.92
N VAL A 134 3.05 17.49 20.84
CA VAL A 134 3.92 17.86 19.71
C VAL A 134 3.37 17.33 18.39
N LYS A 135 2.78 16.13 18.39
CA LYS A 135 2.14 15.56 17.20
C LYS A 135 1.05 16.47 16.61
N LYS A 136 0.29 17.19 17.45
CA LYS A 136 -0.78 18.07 16.99
C LYS A 136 -0.25 19.31 16.25
N GLU A 137 1.02 19.65 16.48
CA GLU A 137 1.71 20.77 15.85
C GLU A 137 2.42 20.38 14.54
N ILE A 138 2.41 19.10 14.16
CA ILE A 138 3.01 18.64 12.91
C ILE A 138 2.20 19.21 11.74
N GLU A 139 2.88 19.98 10.89
CA GLU A 139 2.29 20.50 9.67
C GLU A 139 1.80 19.36 8.77
N PRO A 140 0.61 19.47 8.16
CA PRO A 140 0.23 18.53 7.11
C PRO A 140 1.18 18.67 5.91
N TYR A 141 1.33 17.58 5.15
CA TYR A 141 2.04 17.61 3.87
C TYR A 141 1.39 18.59 2.89
N ILE A 142 2.18 19.21 2.03
CA ILE A 142 1.71 20.16 1.03
C ILE A 142 1.00 19.40 -0.11
N VAL A 143 -0.28 19.12 0.05
CA VAL A 143 -1.10 18.52 -1.01
C VAL A 143 -2.17 19.53 -1.41
N LYS A 144 -1.87 20.33 -2.44
CA LYS A 144 -2.77 21.41 -2.89
C LYS A 144 -2.60 21.70 -4.39
N VAL A 145 -3.69 22.13 -5.01
CA VAL A 145 -3.63 22.73 -6.35
C VAL A 145 -3.11 24.16 -6.19
N ASN A 146 -2.12 24.56 -7.00
CA ASN A 146 -1.51 25.88 -6.85
C ASN A 146 -2.49 27.01 -7.21
N HIS A 147 -3.29 26.80 -8.26
CA HIS A 147 -4.32 27.75 -8.68
C HIS A 147 -5.61 27.04 -9.13
N LYS A 148 -6.78 27.47 -8.63
CA LYS A 148 -8.09 26.86 -8.95
C LYS A 148 -8.41 26.80 -10.46
N PHE A 149 -7.92 27.77 -11.23
CA PHE A 149 -8.06 27.81 -12.70
C PHE A 149 -7.30 26.70 -13.45
N TYR A 150 -6.45 25.93 -12.76
CA TYR A 150 -5.76 24.78 -13.35
C TYR A 150 -6.60 23.50 -13.28
N ILE A 151 -7.65 23.49 -12.46
CA ILE A 151 -8.58 22.36 -12.39
C ILE A 151 -9.27 22.21 -13.75
N ASP A 152 -9.32 20.96 -14.22
CA ASP A 152 -9.85 20.53 -15.52
C ASP A 152 -9.16 21.09 -16.77
N LYS A 153 -8.12 21.93 -16.59
CA LYS A 153 -7.28 22.36 -17.70
C LYS A 153 -6.34 21.24 -18.13
N ILE A 154 -6.18 21.08 -19.44
CA ILE A 154 -5.19 20.18 -20.04
C ILE A 154 -3.88 20.94 -20.26
N PHE A 155 -2.79 20.38 -19.75
CA PHE A 155 -1.43 20.85 -19.96
C PHE A 155 -0.68 19.81 -20.79
N SER A 156 -0.14 20.20 -21.96
CA SER A 156 0.49 19.24 -22.89
C SER A 156 2.00 19.11 -22.71
N ASN A 157 2.60 19.95 -21.86
CA ASN A 157 4.03 19.94 -21.59
C ASN A 157 4.28 20.04 -20.07
N ALA A 158 3.64 19.12 -19.34
CA ALA A 158 3.76 19.03 -17.90
C ALA A 158 4.89 18.09 -17.49
N HIS A 159 5.51 18.40 -16.37
CA HIS A 159 6.63 17.67 -15.79
C HIS A 159 6.38 17.52 -14.28
N HIS A 160 6.90 16.46 -13.68
CA HIS A 160 6.86 16.26 -12.23
C HIS A 160 8.27 16.31 -11.68
N ILE A 161 8.44 17.00 -10.56
CA ILE A 161 9.66 16.96 -9.74
C ILE A 161 9.36 16.12 -8.51
N ASP A 162 10.23 15.14 -8.24
CA ASP A 162 10.16 14.25 -7.08
C ASP A 162 11.46 14.30 -6.26
N PHE A 163 11.33 14.43 -4.94
CA PHE A 163 12.45 14.39 -4.00
C PHE A 163 12.71 12.98 -3.49
N HIS A 164 13.94 12.50 -3.67
CA HIS A 164 14.34 11.18 -3.26
C HIS A 164 14.27 10.96 -1.74
N SER A 165 13.35 10.09 -1.30
CA SER A 165 13.16 9.72 0.11
C SER A 165 13.00 10.95 1.02
N SER A 166 12.18 11.89 0.58
CA SER A 166 12.22 13.28 1.06
C SER A 166 12.12 13.44 2.58
N PHE A 167 11.28 12.68 3.28
CA PHE A 167 11.18 12.79 4.74
C PHE A 167 12.41 12.26 5.48
N SER A 168 13.03 11.20 4.97
CA SER A 168 14.29 10.70 5.55
C SER A 168 15.41 11.71 5.33
N ALA A 169 15.44 12.36 4.17
CA ALA A 169 16.37 13.47 3.93
C ALA A 169 16.12 14.64 4.88
N GLY A 170 14.86 14.98 5.16
CA GLY A 170 14.52 16.02 6.13
C GLY A 170 15.01 15.71 7.54
N LEU A 171 14.91 14.45 7.98
CA LEU A 171 15.53 14.02 9.24
C LEU A 171 17.06 14.16 9.18
N ALA A 172 17.71 13.75 8.10
CA ALA A 172 19.16 13.87 7.93
C ALA A 172 19.66 15.33 7.78
N ASN A 173 18.81 16.27 7.40
CA ASN A 173 19.12 17.70 7.34
C ASN A 173 19.01 18.35 8.72
N THR A 174 17.95 18.03 9.46
CA THR A 174 17.62 18.64 10.76
C THR A 174 18.36 17.99 11.93
N HIS A 175 18.68 16.69 11.79
CA HIS A 175 19.44 15.89 12.76
C HIS A 175 20.59 15.17 12.01
N PRO A 176 21.72 15.87 11.71
CA PRO A 176 22.78 15.39 10.83
C PRO A 176 23.44 14.08 11.28
N GLU A 177 23.38 13.74 12.56
CA GLU A 177 23.87 12.47 13.10
C GLU A 177 23.16 11.26 12.46
N PHE A 178 21.92 11.41 11.99
CA PHE A 178 21.19 10.33 11.30
C PHE A 178 21.64 10.11 9.85
N ARG A 179 22.35 11.08 9.25
CA ARG A 179 22.71 11.07 7.83
C ARG A 179 23.50 9.83 7.38
N PRO A 180 24.57 9.39 8.07
CA PRO A 180 25.35 8.24 7.62
C PRO A 180 24.51 6.96 7.49
N THR A 181 23.64 6.70 8.47
CA THR A 181 22.73 5.56 8.45
C THR A 181 21.73 5.68 7.31
N LEU A 182 21.11 6.86 7.15
CA LEU A 182 20.07 7.08 6.15
C LEU A 182 20.60 7.04 4.72
N GLU A 183 21.79 7.58 4.45
CA GLU A 183 22.45 7.49 3.14
C GLU A 183 22.83 6.04 2.80
N LYS A 184 23.27 5.27 3.79
CA LYS A 184 23.53 3.83 3.62
C LYS A 184 22.24 3.07 3.27
N VAL A 185 21.16 3.30 4.03
CA VAL A 185 19.85 2.69 3.77
C VAL A 185 19.33 3.09 2.38
N PHE A 186 19.46 4.37 2.02
CA PHE A 186 19.08 4.90 0.72
C PHE A 186 19.85 4.23 -0.42
N ARG A 187 21.18 4.13 -0.32
CA ARG A 187 22.00 3.45 -1.33
C ARG A 187 21.65 1.98 -1.51
N ASP A 188 21.30 1.28 -0.43
CA ASP A 188 20.98 -0.14 -0.46
C ASP A 188 19.47 -0.43 -0.67
N ARG A 189 18.65 0.58 -0.99
CA ARG A 189 17.18 0.44 -1.14
C ARG A 189 16.72 -0.44 -2.29
N GLU A 190 17.52 -0.52 -3.35
CA GLU A 190 17.22 -1.35 -4.52
C GLU A 190 17.57 -2.82 -4.30
N LYS A 191 18.46 -3.11 -3.34
CA LYS A 191 18.93 -4.47 -3.01
C LYS A 191 18.05 -5.16 -1.97
N ASP A 192 17.41 -4.38 -1.11
CA ASP A 192 16.55 -4.89 -0.02
C ASP A 192 15.29 -4.01 0.08
N GLU A 193 14.13 -4.57 -0.30
CA GLU A 193 12.83 -3.89 -0.24
C GLU A 193 12.53 -3.33 1.17
N MET A 194 13.07 -3.97 2.22
CA MET A 194 12.94 -3.46 3.58
C MET A 194 13.59 -2.08 3.76
N ASN A 195 14.68 -1.78 3.07
CA ASN A 195 15.33 -0.47 3.14
C ASN A 195 14.44 0.61 2.52
N LYS A 196 13.74 0.30 1.42
CA LYS A 196 12.70 1.19 0.87
C LYS A 196 11.58 1.43 1.90
N HIS A 197 11.14 0.38 2.60
CA HIS A 197 10.14 0.53 3.66
C HIS A 197 10.63 1.31 4.88
N ILE A 198 11.91 1.18 5.25
CA ILE A 198 12.51 2.02 6.31
C ILE A 198 12.36 3.49 5.95
N LEU A 199 12.76 3.88 4.73
CA LEU A 199 12.73 5.27 4.28
C LEU A 199 11.30 5.82 4.21
N ASN A 200 10.36 4.99 3.73
CA ASN A 200 8.96 5.40 3.52
C ASN A 200 8.12 5.44 4.79
N PHE A 201 8.38 4.54 5.76
CA PHE A 201 7.47 4.33 6.89
C PHE A 201 8.02 4.78 8.24
N SER A 202 9.34 4.85 8.42
CA SER A 202 9.91 5.08 9.76
C SER A 202 9.57 6.47 10.27
N ILE A 203 9.62 7.50 9.42
CA ILE A 203 9.29 8.88 9.83
C ILE A 203 7.84 9.00 10.30
N GLY A 204 6.88 8.46 9.53
CA GLY A 204 5.48 8.42 9.96
C GLY A 204 5.26 7.60 11.23
N PHE A 205 6.09 6.58 11.49
CA PHE A 205 6.00 5.79 12.72
C PHE A 205 6.50 6.54 13.95
N LEU A 206 7.47 7.46 13.83
CA LEU A 206 7.99 8.28 14.95
C LEU A 206 6.89 9.06 15.68
N GLN A 207 5.84 9.46 14.96
CA GLN A 207 4.68 10.18 15.47
C GLN A 207 3.45 9.27 15.73
N SER A 208 3.62 7.96 15.80
CA SER A 208 2.51 7.02 16.00
C SER A 208 2.08 6.93 17.47
N ILE A 209 0.84 7.32 17.78
CA ILE A 209 0.28 7.21 19.14
C ILE A 209 0.15 5.73 19.54
N SER A 210 -0.43 4.91 18.68
CA SER A 210 -0.62 3.48 18.97
C SER A 210 0.67 2.65 18.88
N GLY A 211 1.68 3.13 18.15
CA GLY A 211 2.92 2.39 17.89
C GLY A 211 4.03 2.67 18.89
N CYS A 212 4.21 3.95 19.26
CA CYS A 212 5.32 4.41 20.10
C CYS A 212 4.92 5.55 21.06
N ASN A 213 3.61 5.77 21.25
CA ASN A 213 3.07 6.90 22.02
C ASN A 213 3.58 8.28 21.55
N ALA A 214 3.93 8.40 20.27
CA ALA A 214 4.48 9.61 19.67
C ALA A 214 5.75 10.15 20.39
N ARG A 215 6.49 9.30 21.10
CA ARG A 215 7.70 9.69 21.87
C ARG A 215 8.82 10.31 21.04
N TRP A 216 8.74 10.23 19.71
CA TRP A 216 9.70 10.86 18.79
C TRP A 216 9.01 11.81 17.80
N ALA A 217 7.84 12.35 18.16
CA ALA A 217 7.07 13.22 17.27
C ALA A 217 7.83 14.48 16.84
N HIS A 218 8.70 15.04 17.69
CA HIS A 218 9.54 16.20 17.34
C HIS A 218 10.48 15.89 16.16
N LEU A 219 11.15 14.72 16.11
CA LEU A 219 11.95 14.31 14.96
C LEU A 219 11.12 14.23 13.67
N SER A 220 9.89 13.70 13.76
CA SER A 220 8.98 13.68 12.62
C SER A 220 8.52 15.09 12.22
N LYS A 221 8.31 15.98 13.19
CA LYS A 221 7.90 17.37 12.95
C LYS A 221 8.98 18.09 12.16
N ASP A 222 10.23 18.00 12.59
CA ASP A 222 11.37 18.65 11.95
C ASP A 222 11.59 18.11 10.54
N ALA A 223 11.54 16.79 10.37
CA ALA A 223 11.68 16.14 9.06
C ALA A 223 10.60 16.57 8.05
N ILE A 224 9.34 16.68 8.52
CA ILE A 224 8.21 17.09 7.67
C ILE A 224 8.29 18.58 7.34
N LYS A 225 8.67 19.41 8.31
CA LYS A 225 8.87 20.84 8.11
C LYS A 225 9.98 21.09 7.07
N ASP A 226 11.13 20.43 7.19
CA ASP A 226 12.22 20.55 6.21
C ASP A 226 11.76 20.14 4.80
N ASN A 227 11.05 19.01 4.66
CA ASN A 227 10.48 18.60 3.38
C ASN A 227 9.57 19.68 2.79
N ASN A 228 8.63 20.18 3.60
CA ASN A 228 7.69 21.21 3.17
C ASN A 228 8.43 22.48 2.71
N ASP A 229 9.47 22.89 3.44
CA ASP A 229 10.26 24.07 3.09
C ASP A 229 11.07 23.86 1.80
N ARG A 230 11.71 22.69 1.62
CA ARG A 230 12.41 22.36 0.36
C ARG A 230 11.48 22.36 -0.85
N VAL A 231 10.29 21.75 -0.73
CA VAL A 231 9.28 21.73 -1.78
C VAL A 231 8.81 23.16 -2.12
N ARG A 232 8.52 23.99 -1.12
CA ARG A 232 8.11 25.40 -1.32
C ARG A 232 9.21 26.21 -2.02
N ASN A 233 10.44 26.09 -1.54
CA ASN A 233 11.57 26.86 -2.07
C ASN A 233 11.85 26.48 -3.53
N LEU A 234 11.88 25.19 -3.85
CA LEU A 234 12.09 24.74 -5.23
C LEU A 234 10.93 25.14 -6.15
N ALA A 235 9.69 25.06 -5.67
CA ALA A 235 8.54 25.53 -6.44
C ALA A 235 8.62 27.04 -6.73
N LEU A 236 9.04 27.85 -5.77
CA LEU A 236 9.27 29.29 -5.97
C LEU A 236 10.39 29.55 -6.99
N GLU A 237 11.49 28.78 -6.93
CA GLU A 237 12.56 28.87 -7.94
C GLU A 237 12.05 28.52 -9.35
N VAL A 238 11.25 27.46 -9.47
CA VAL A 238 10.61 27.05 -10.72
C VAL A 238 9.67 28.15 -11.23
N GLU A 239 8.83 28.75 -10.39
CA GLU A 239 7.95 29.86 -10.79
C GLU A 239 8.75 31.09 -11.24
N ASN A 240 9.79 31.46 -10.48
CA ASN A 240 10.68 32.59 -10.82
C ASN A 240 11.42 32.39 -12.15
N SER A 241 11.58 31.14 -12.59
CA SER A 241 12.14 30.80 -13.89
C SER A 241 11.14 30.90 -15.06
N GLY A 242 9.92 31.37 -14.80
CA GLY A 242 8.85 31.59 -15.81
C GLY A 242 7.95 30.38 -16.05
N ARG A 243 8.07 29.32 -15.24
CA ARG A 243 7.22 28.11 -15.32
C ARG A 243 6.00 28.25 -14.42
N LYS A 244 5.00 27.38 -14.62
CA LYS A 244 3.77 27.38 -13.81
C LYS A 244 3.74 26.14 -12.94
N VAL A 245 3.87 26.30 -11.63
CA VAL A 245 3.63 25.18 -10.71
C VAL A 245 2.13 24.89 -10.69
N LEU A 246 1.75 23.65 -10.95
CA LEU A 246 0.37 23.23 -11.17
C LEU A 246 -0.27 22.70 -9.89
N VAL A 247 0.36 21.69 -9.29
CA VAL A 247 -0.14 20.97 -8.12
C VAL A 247 1.01 20.44 -7.29
N PHE A 248 0.88 20.53 -5.98
CA PHE A 248 1.81 19.99 -5.01
C PHE A 248 1.37 18.61 -4.53
N ASN A 249 2.34 17.71 -4.46
CA ASN A 249 2.25 16.37 -3.90
C ASN A 249 3.02 16.31 -2.57
N THR A 250 3.01 15.13 -1.94
CA THR A 250 3.62 14.91 -0.61
C THR A 250 5.12 15.25 -0.58
N ASP A 251 5.83 14.92 -1.64
CA ASP A 251 7.29 14.90 -1.81
C ASP A 251 7.74 15.54 -3.13
N GLY A 252 6.87 16.32 -3.77
CA GLY A 252 7.11 16.84 -5.11
C GLY A 252 6.02 17.77 -5.61
N PHE A 253 6.09 18.14 -6.88
CA PHE A 253 5.06 18.94 -7.54
C PHE A 253 5.10 18.80 -9.06
N TRP A 254 3.95 19.00 -9.70
CA TRP A 254 3.84 19.13 -11.14
C TRP A 254 3.99 20.58 -11.58
N TYR A 255 4.60 20.82 -12.73
CA TYR A 255 4.71 22.13 -13.36
C TYR A 255 4.54 22.07 -14.88
N ASP A 256 4.19 23.19 -15.50
CA ASP A 256 4.07 23.40 -16.96
C ASP A 256 5.13 24.39 -17.45
N GLY A 257 5.70 24.11 -18.63
CA GLY A 257 6.79 24.89 -19.24
C GLY A 257 7.98 23.99 -19.59
N PRO A 258 9.10 24.54 -20.12
CA PRO A 258 10.28 23.74 -20.45
C PRO A 258 10.82 22.97 -19.23
N ILE A 259 11.54 21.86 -19.44
CA ILE A 259 12.15 21.10 -18.32
C ILE A 259 13.03 22.03 -17.48
N TYR A 260 12.82 22.01 -16.16
CA TYR A 260 13.61 22.76 -15.20
C TYR A 260 14.84 21.96 -14.76
N HIS A 261 15.98 22.65 -14.72
CA HIS A 261 17.25 22.17 -14.16
C HIS A 261 17.75 23.20 -13.16
N GLY A 262 18.28 22.75 -12.04
CA GLY A 262 18.62 23.66 -10.95
C GLY A 262 19.41 23.03 -9.83
N LYS A 263 19.64 23.83 -8.77
CA LYS A 263 20.41 23.38 -7.61
C LYS A 263 19.69 22.25 -6.88
N GLY A 264 20.44 21.23 -6.47
CA GLY A 264 19.90 20.07 -5.76
C GLY A 264 19.32 19.01 -6.68
N GLU A 265 19.40 19.18 -8.01
CA GLU A 265 19.10 18.12 -8.96
C GLU A 265 20.14 17.00 -8.85
N GLY A 266 19.69 15.75 -8.73
CA GLY A 266 20.59 14.61 -8.61
C GLY A 266 19.90 13.32 -8.15
N SER A 267 20.70 12.34 -7.73
CA SER A 267 20.25 10.98 -7.40
C SER A 267 20.45 10.59 -5.93
N GLY A 268 21.00 11.49 -5.13
CA GLY A 268 21.30 11.33 -3.72
C GLY A 268 20.08 11.49 -2.82
N LEU A 269 20.28 11.20 -1.53
CA LEU A 269 19.24 11.35 -0.51
C LEU A 269 18.84 12.83 -0.37
N GLY A 270 17.57 13.14 -0.67
CA GLY A 270 17.05 14.51 -0.59
C GLY A 270 17.33 15.40 -1.80
N GLU A 271 18.06 14.90 -2.78
CA GLU A 271 18.13 15.50 -4.12
C GLU A 271 16.83 15.25 -4.88
N TRP A 272 16.58 16.04 -5.91
CA TRP A 272 15.38 15.94 -6.74
C TRP A 272 15.72 15.64 -8.18
N HIS A 273 14.75 15.13 -8.93
CA HIS A 273 14.85 14.97 -10.38
C HIS A 273 13.47 15.11 -11.01
N ASN A 274 13.44 15.25 -12.34
CA ASN A 274 12.20 15.14 -13.10
C ASN A 274 11.91 13.66 -13.37
N ASP A 275 11.02 13.04 -12.59
CA ASP A 275 10.64 11.62 -12.74
C ASP A 275 9.63 11.39 -13.87
N HIS A 276 8.83 12.41 -14.20
CA HIS A 276 7.93 12.43 -15.35
C HIS A 276 8.16 13.66 -16.22
N VAL A 277 8.23 13.48 -17.54
CA VAL A 277 8.52 14.57 -18.49
C VAL A 277 7.64 14.54 -19.74
N ASN A 278 7.34 15.74 -20.27
CA ASN A 278 6.56 15.94 -21.49
C ASN A 278 5.20 15.24 -21.44
N CYS A 279 4.53 15.32 -20.30
CA CYS A 279 3.26 14.66 -20.08
C CYS A 279 2.09 15.53 -20.55
N LYS A 280 1.05 14.87 -21.08
CA LYS A 280 -0.29 15.46 -21.14
C LYS A 280 -0.96 15.25 -19.79
N PHE A 281 -1.20 16.31 -19.05
CA PHE A 281 -1.64 16.28 -17.66
C PHE A 281 -2.99 16.99 -17.49
N ARG A 282 -3.83 16.47 -16.58
CA ARG A 282 -5.06 17.11 -16.12
C ARG A 282 -5.35 16.72 -14.67
N MET A 283 -5.99 17.61 -13.91
CA MET A 283 -6.37 17.35 -12.52
C MET A 283 -7.81 17.73 -12.20
N SER A 284 -8.45 16.94 -11.32
CA SER A 284 -9.70 17.27 -10.65
C SER A 284 -9.45 17.91 -9.29
N SER A 285 -8.43 17.43 -8.57
CA SER A 285 -7.98 17.97 -7.28
C SER A 285 -6.52 17.61 -7.03
N ALA A 286 -5.94 18.07 -5.91
CA ALA A 286 -4.57 17.75 -5.55
C ALA A 286 -4.30 16.25 -5.32
N GLY A 287 -5.35 15.49 -4.97
CA GLY A 287 -5.25 14.04 -4.77
C GLY A 287 -5.83 13.22 -5.93
N VAL A 288 -6.31 13.87 -6.99
CA VAL A 288 -7.03 13.23 -8.10
C VAL A 288 -6.62 13.88 -9.41
N TYR A 289 -5.73 13.22 -10.15
CA TYR A 289 -5.23 13.70 -11.43
C TYR A 289 -4.89 12.53 -12.36
N GLU A 290 -4.63 12.84 -13.62
CA GLU A 290 -4.26 11.86 -14.63
C GLU A 290 -3.23 12.46 -15.59
N TYR A 291 -2.39 11.60 -16.14
CA TYR A 291 -1.42 12.01 -17.13
C TYR A 291 -1.20 10.93 -18.19
N ILE A 292 -0.75 11.36 -19.37
CA ILE A 292 -0.25 10.49 -20.42
C ILE A 292 1.23 10.77 -20.60
N GLU A 293 2.04 9.73 -20.46
CA GLU A 293 3.48 9.76 -20.68
C GLU A 293 3.82 8.70 -21.73
N LYS A 294 4.50 9.10 -22.81
CA LYS A 294 4.88 8.20 -23.92
C LYS A 294 3.72 7.36 -24.50
N GLY A 295 2.51 7.94 -24.49
CA GLY A 295 1.29 7.28 -25.00
C GLY A 295 0.59 6.35 -24.00
N GLU A 296 1.17 6.13 -22.82
CA GLU A 296 0.56 5.33 -21.76
C GLU A 296 -0.20 6.23 -20.79
N TYR A 297 -1.38 5.78 -20.36
CA TYR A 297 -2.29 6.51 -19.48
C TYR A 297 -2.10 6.10 -18.01
N PHE A 298 -2.01 7.09 -17.12
CA PHE A 298 -1.81 6.90 -15.69
C PHE A 298 -2.84 7.72 -14.88
N PRO A 299 -3.80 7.07 -14.21
CA PRO A 299 -4.66 7.72 -13.23
C PRO A 299 -3.96 7.75 -11.86
N VAL A 300 -4.09 8.87 -11.14
CA VAL A 300 -3.67 9.00 -9.75
C VAL A 300 -4.87 9.40 -8.91
N VAL A 301 -5.32 8.49 -8.05
CA VAL A 301 -6.42 8.74 -7.11
C VAL A 301 -5.99 8.35 -5.70
N ARG A 302 -5.76 9.34 -4.85
CA ARG A 302 -5.30 9.15 -3.49
C ARG A 302 -6.26 8.26 -2.70
N GLY A 303 -5.70 7.24 -2.05
CA GLY A 303 -6.46 6.26 -1.26
C GLY A 303 -6.84 5.00 -2.05
N ILE A 304 -6.56 4.96 -3.35
CA ILE A 304 -6.85 3.82 -4.21
C ILE A 304 -5.53 3.29 -4.77
N PRO A 305 -5.16 2.04 -4.46
CA PRO A 305 -3.94 1.46 -5.02
C PRO A 305 -4.03 1.40 -6.54
N ASN A 306 -2.97 1.80 -7.24
CA ASN A 306 -2.84 1.67 -8.70
C ASN A 306 -3.05 0.22 -9.19
N ASP A 307 -2.93 -0.76 -8.29
CA ASP A 307 -3.03 -2.19 -8.57
C ASP A 307 -4.47 -2.69 -8.77
N THR A 308 -5.48 -1.86 -8.49
CA THR A 308 -6.83 -2.15 -8.98
C THR A 308 -6.81 -1.93 -10.49
N LYS A 309 -6.51 -3.00 -11.25
CA LYS A 309 -6.64 -3.09 -12.72
C LYS A 309 -8.07 -2.85 -13.17
N LEU A 310 -8.51 -1.62 -13.00
CA LEU A 310 -9.67 -1.05 -13.61
C LEU A 310 -9.20 -0.55 -14.99
N SER A 311 -9.99 -0.78 -16.03
CA SER A 311 -9.77 -0.15 -17.33
C SER A 311 -10.16 1.32 -17.20
N TRP A 312 -9.22 2.16 -16.78
CA TRP A 312 -9.44 3.60 -16.73
C TRP A 312 -9.13 4.19 -18.10
N GLU A 313 -9.97 5.13 -18.50
CA GLU A 313 -9.76 5.96 -19.68
C GLU A 313 -9.63 7.44 -19.27
N TRP A 314 -9.10 8.25 -20.17
CA TRP A 314 -8.93 9.69 -19.93
C TRP A 314 -10.26 10.35 -19.54
N GLY A 315 -10.32 10.92 -18.33
CA GLY A 315 -11.52 11.52 -17.76
C GLY A 315 -12.27 10.67 -16.74
N ASP A 316 -11.89 9.42 -16.54
CA ASP A 316 -12.49 8.58 -15.50
C ASP A 316 -12.26 9.09 -14.08
N ILE A 317 -11.26 9.97 -13.89
CA ILE A 317 -11.00 10.67 -12.63
C ILE A 317 -12.17 11.55 -12.14
N TYR A 318 -13.16 11.85 -12.99
CA TYR A 318 -14.36 12.61 -12.63
C TYR A 318 -15.61 11.75 -12.42
N THR A 319 -15.67 10.58 -13.06
CA THR A 319 -16.90 9.78 -13.14
C THR A 319 -16.96 8.71 -12.07
N LYS A 320 -15.81 8.18 -11.66
CA LYS A 320 -15.74 7.14 -10.64
C LYS A 320 -15.45 7.79 -9.30
N LYS A 321 -16.46 7.79 -8.41
CA LYS A 321 -16.14 7.41 -7.02
C LYS A 321 -15.51 6.05 -7.18
N ALA A 322 -14.19 5.97 -7.15
CA ALA A 322 -13.51 4.70 -7.32
C ALA A 322 -13.71 3.92 -6.01
N VAL A 323 -14.91 3.36 -5.92
CA VAL A 323 -15.33 2.45 -4.86
C VAL A 323 -14.69 1.13 -5.25
N PRO A 324 -13.81 0.57 -4.41
CA PRO A 324 -13.29 -0.76 -4.66
C PRO A 324 -14.46 -1.73 -4.80
N ASP A 325 -14.40 -2.67 -5.76
CA ASP A 325 -15.41 -3.73 -5.90
C ASP A 325 -15.65 -4.39 -4.52
N ILE A 326 -16.82 -4.17 -3.93
CA ILE A 326 -17.17 -4.74 -2.62
C ILE A 326 -17.83 -6.09 -2.87
N PHE A 327 -17.13 -7.17 -2.52
CA PHE A 327 -17.70 -8.51 -2.58
C PHE A 327 -18.29 -8.92 -1.23
N THR A 328 -19.50 -9.46 -1.25
CA THR A 328 -20.18 -10.05 -0.08
C THR A 328 -20.38 -11.55 -0.28
N PHE A 329 -20.53 -12.30 0.81
CA PHE A 329 -20.83 -13.73 0.76
C PHE A 329 -22.16 -14.01 1.46
N THR A 330 -23.03 -14.77 0.80
CA THR A 330 -24.24 -15.35 1.41
C THR A 330 -24.17 -16.87 1.32
N GLU A 331 -24.72 -17.59 2.30
CA GLU A 331 -24.76 -19.05 2.24
C GLU A 331 -25.62 -19.53 1.06
N GLU A 332 -26.61 -18.76 0.66
CA GLU A 332 -27.52 -19.07 -0.43
C GLU A 332 -26.80 -19.08 -1.79
N GLU A 333 -26.02 -18.02 -2.05
CA GLU A 333 -25.62 -17.66 -3.42
C GLU A 333 -24.09 -17.61 -3.61
N GLY A 334 -23.32 -17.67 -2.53
CA GLY A 334 -21.87 -17.56 -2.55
C GLY A 334 -21.40 -16.11 -2.60
N VAL A 335 -20.27 -15.86 -3.26
CA VAL A 335 -19.65 -14.54 -3.39
C VAL A 335 -20.37 -13.70 -4.46
N LYS A 336 -20.77 -12.48 -4.12
CA LYS A 336 -21.43 -11.52 -5.03
C LYS A 336 -20.75 -10.16 -5.01
N LEU A 337 -20.81 -9.45 -6.13
CA LEU A 337 -20.42 -8.05 -6.22
C LEU A 337 -21.60 -7.18 -5.76
N ASN A 338 -21.40 -6.35 -4.74
CA ASN A 338 -22.34 -5.29 -4.40
C ASN A 338 -22.22 -4.17 -5.44
N GLY A 339 -23.34 -3.87 -6.09
CA GLY A 339 -23.45 -2.76 -7.06
C GLY A 339 -23.42 -1.39 -6.39
#